data_AF-A0A0F3M9D8-F1
#
_entry.id   AF-A0A0F3M9D8-F1
#
_cell.length_a   1.000
_cell.length_b   1.000
_cell.length_c   1.000
_cell.angle_alpha   90.00
_cell.angle_beta   90.00
_cell.angle_gamma   90.00
#
_symmetry.space_group_name_H-M   'P 1'
#
loop_
_entity.id
_entity.type
_entity.pdbx_description
1 polymer ?
#
loop_
_entity_poly.entity_id
_entity_poly.type
_entity_poly.pdbx_seq_one_letter_code
_entity_poly.pdbx_strand_id
1 'polypeptide(L)'
;MSNLYHILHKLPAIEHEDMMVEYENLAQSLVQSGKLRVDAEPKINFVRLSEPSLNVNIAISNEELNDPKLQHHTKAMLINIYKKIIEKIKSFIKLIR
;
A
#
# COMPACT_ATOMS: atom_id res chain seq x y z
N MET A 1 -16.78 20.35 -17.10
CA MET A 1 -16.43 19.74 -18.40
C MET A 1 -15.61 18.49 -18.12
N SER A 2 -16.27 17.34 -18.05
CA SER A 2 -15.64 16.03 -17.82
C SER A 2 -15.43 15.35 -19.16
N ASN A 3 -14.19 15.37 -19.65
CA ASN A 3 -13.79 14.64 -20.85
C ASN A 3 -13.63 13.15 -20.47
N LEU A 4 -14.74 12.42 -20.44
CA LEU A 4 -14.73 10.96 -20.29
C LEU A 4 -14.58 10.35 -21.69
N TYR A 5 -13.36 9.97 -22.06
CA TYR A 5 -13.12 9.27 -23.32
C TYR A 5 -13.53 7.81 -23.16
N HIS A 6 -14.64 7.40 -23.79
CA HIS A 6 -14.98 5.99 -23.94
C HIS A 6 -14.07 5.36 -25.01
N ILE A 7 -12.93 4.81 -24.57
CA ILE A 7 -12.07 3.95 -25.39
C ILE A 7 -12.71 2.55 -25.43
N LEU A 8 -13.86 2.41 -26.10
CA LEU A 8 -14.61 1.14 -26.16
C LEU A 8 -14.74 0.54 -27.57
N HIS A 9 -14.17 1.19 -28.60
CA HIS A 9 -14.28 0.74 -29.99
C HIS A 9 -13.03 0.08 -30.57
N LYS A 10 -11.97 -0.10 -29.77
CA LYS A 10 -10.78 -0.84 -30.18
C LYS A 10 -10.56 -2.01 -29.23
N LEU A 11 -10.24 -3.17 -29.80
CA LEU A 11 -9.73 -4.29 -29.02
C LEU A 11 -8.48 -3.79 -28.27
N PRO A 12 -8.33 -4.08 -26.96
CA PRO A 12 -7.13 -3.73 -26.25
C PRO A 12 -5.94 -4.38 -26.96
N ALA A 13 -4.85 -3.63 -27.13
CA ALA A 13 -3.61 -4.24 -27.60
C ALA A 13 -3.16 -5.24 -26.53
N ILE A 14 -3.07 -6.50 -26.91
CA ILE A 14 -2.65 -7.59 -26.02
C ILE A 14 -1.14 -7.77 -26.15
N GLU A 15 -0.63 -7.70 -27.38
CA GLU A 15 0.79 -7.87 -27.68
C GLU A 15 1.50 -6.53 -27.85
N HIS A 16 2.80 -6.50 -27.55
CA HIS A 16 3.61 -5.29 -27.68
C HIS A 16 3.67 -4.75 -29.12
N GLU A 17 3.61 -5.65 -30.10
CA GLU A 17 3.63 -5.33 -31.53
C GLU A 17 2.35 -4.61 -32.00
N ASP A 18 1.24 -4.79 -31.27
CA ASP A 18 -0.05 -4.15 -31.53
C ASP A 18 -0.11 -2.73 -30.94
N MET A 19 0.87 -2.34 -30.13
CA MET A 19 0.98 -1.01 -29.52
C MET A 19 1.69 -0.04 -30.45
N MET A 20 1.06 1.10 -30.74
CA MET A 20 1.76 2.20 -31.41
C MET A 20 2.85 2.74 -30.46
N VAL A 21 4.09 2.81 -30.94
CA VAL A 21 5.28 3.18 -30.16
C VAL A 21 5.12 4.55 -29.49
N GLU A 22 4.41 5.48 -30.14
CA GLU A 22 4.12 6.80 -29.60
C GLU A 22 3.25 6.75 -28.34
N TYR A 23 2.33 5.78 -28.24
CA TYR A 23 1.46 5.61 -27.08
C TYR A 23 2.18 4.93 -25.91
N GLU A 24 3.14 4.02 -26.18
CA GLU A 24 3.98 3.43 -25.14
C GLU A 24 4.86 4.50 -24.48
N ASN A 25 5.52 5.34 -25.28
CA ASN A 25 6.35 6.44 -24.77
C ASN A 25 5.53 7.44 -23.94
N LEU A 26 4.31 7.76 -24.39
CA LEU A 26 3.38 8.60 -23.64
C LEU A 26 2.97 7.93 -22.32
N ALA A 27 2.58 6.66 -22.36
CA ALA A 27 2.20 5.89 -21.17
C ALA A 27 3.34 5.88 -20.15
N GLN A 28 4.57 5.60 -20.58
CA GLN A 28 5.76 5.64 -19.71
C GLN A 28 5.98 7.02 -19.11
N SER A 29 5.85 8.11 -19.88
CA SER A 29 5.97 9.48 -19.36
C SER A 29 4.91 9.80 -18.30
N LEU A 30 3.68 9.29 -18.48
CA LEU A 30 2.57 9.49 -17.55
C LEU A 30 2.79 8.68 -16.26
N VAL A 31 3.35 7.48 -16.36
CA VAL A 31 3.75 6.66 -15.21
C VAL A 31 4.87 7.33 -14.43
N GLN A 32 5.92 7.80 -15.11
CA GLN A 32 7.03 8.51 -14.49
C GLN A 32 6.60 9.82 -13.83
N SER A 33 5.63 10.53 -14.41
CA SER A 33 5.05 11.74 -13.81
C SER A 33 4.08 11.48 -12.65
N GLY A 34 3.79 10.21 -12.36
CA GLY A 34 2.83 9.79 -11.33
C GLY A 34 1.36 10.05 -11.68
N LYS A 35 1.07 10.51 -12.91
CA LYS A 35 -0.30 10.80 -13.40
C LYS A 35 -1.04 9.55 -13.87
N LEU A 36 -0.30 8.48 -14.17
CA LEU A 36 -0.84 7.17 -14.53
C LEU A 36 -0.22 6.12 -13.61
N ARG A 37 -1.04 5.19 -13.12
CA ARG A 37 -0.57 4.03 -12.36
C ARG A 37 -0.92 2.79 -13.17
N VAL A 38 0.08 1.93 -13.40
CA VAL A 38 -0.13 0.64 -14.05
C VAL A 38 -0.40 -0.37 -12.96
N ASP A 39 -1.66 -0.76 -12.80
CA ASP A 39 -2.08 -1.81 -11.87
C ASP A 39 -2.02 -3.16 -12.59
N ALA A 40 -0.80 -3.64 -12.87
CA ALA A 40 -0.55 -4.89 -13.61
C ALA A 40 -0.04 -6.03 -12.72
N GLU A 41 0.04 -5.84 -11.40
CA GLU A 41 0.60 -6.86 -10.51
C GLU A 41 -0.30 -7.17 -9.32
N PRO A 42 -0.70 -8.44 -9.10
CA PRO A 42 -1.24 -8.89 -7.82
C PRO A 42 -0.12 -8.96 -6.77
N LYS A 43 0.82 -8.00 -6.77
CA LYS A 43 1.83 -7.89 -5.72
C LYS A 43 1.10 -7.43 -4.46
N ILE A 44 1.09 -8.32 -3.47
CA ILE A 44 0.61 -8.01 -2.13
C ILE A 44 1.58 -6.98 -1.53
N ASN A 45 1.25 -5.70 -1.71
CA ASN A 45 2.08 -4.59 -1.24
C ASN A 45 1.97 -4.38 0.27
N PHE A 46 1.05 -5.08 0.95
CA PHE A 46 0.80 -4.94 2.38
C PHE A 46 0.49 -6.29 3.04
N VAL A 47 1.08 -6.51 4.19
CA VAL A 47 0.78 -7.60 5.11
C VAL A 47 -0.03 -7.06 6.28
N ARG A 48 -1.10 -7.75 6.67
CA ARG A 48 -1.87 -7.39 7.86
C ARG A 48 -1.38 -8.18 9.07
N LEU A 49 -0.98 -7.46 10.10
CA LEU A 49 -0.81 -7.98 11.46
C LEU A 49 -2.12 -7.77 12.22
N SER A 50 -2.79 -8.88 12.57
CA SER A 50 -4.03 -8.86 13.35
C SER A 50 -3.83 -9.64 14.65
N GLU A 51 -4.04 -8.96 15.78
CA GLU A 51 -4.01 -9.55 17.12
C GLU A 51 -5.31 -9.17 17.87
N PRO A 52 -6.37 -9.98 17.72
CA PRO A 52 -7.70 -9.64 18.22
C PRO A 52 -7.79 -9.49 19.74
N SER A 53 -6.98 -10.26 20.50
CA SER A 53 -6.94 -10.21 21.97
C SER A 53 -6.56 -8.84 22.52
N LEU A 54 -5.78 -8.07 21.75
CA LEU A 54 -5.33 -6.72 22.08
C LEU A 54 -6.06 -5.65 21.26
N ASN A 55 -7.02 -6.06 20.41
CA ASN A 55 -7.69 -5.20 19.44
C ASN A 55 -6.72 -4.44 18.52
N VAL A 56 -5.64 -5.11 18.09
CA VAL A 56 -4.61 -4.56 17.21
C VAL A 56 -4.81 -5.06 15.79
N ASN A 57 -4.98 -4.13 14.85
CA ASN A 57 -5.02 -4.41 13.42
C ASN A 57 -4.13 -3.39 12.71
N ILE A 58 -2.98 -3.84 12.21
CA ILE A 58 -1.98 -2.98 11.58
C ILE A 58 -1.71 -3.53 10.17
N ALA A 59 -1.76 -2.66 9.18
CA ALA A 59 -1.25 -2.97 7.85
C ALA A 59 0.19 -2.47 7.76
N ILE A 60 1.10 -3.35 7.33
CA ILE A 60 2.53 -3.07 7.15
C ILE A 60 2.85 -3.27 5.68
N SER A 61 3.52 -2.33 5.03
CA SER A 61 3.89 -2.51 3.63
C SER A 61 4.98 -3.58 3.46
N ASN A 62 5.05 -4.17 2.27
CA ASN A 62 6.12 -5.11 1.94
C ASN A 62 7.50 -4.42 2.00
N GLU A 63 7.59 -3.13 1.70
CA GLU A 63 8.82 -2.35 1.80
C GLU A 63 9.25 -2.16 3.27
N GLU A 64 8.30 -1.90 4.17
CA GLU A 64 8.57 -1.78 5.62
C GLU A 64 9.12 -3.08 6.22
N LEU A 65 8.77 -4.23 5.65
CA LEU A 65 9.27 -5.54 6.07
C LEU A 65 10.67 -5.86 5.50
N ASN A 66 10.97 -5.40 4.29
CA ASN A 66 12.16 -5.86 3.55
C ASN A 66 13.27 -4.81 3.43
N ASP A 67 12.98 -3.51 3.52
CA ASP A 67 14.01 -2.45 3.47
C ASP A 67 14.64 -2.25 4.87
N PRO A 68 15.95 -2.51 5.04
CA PRO A 68 16.65 -2.33 6.31
C PRO A 68 16.54 -0.91 6.89
N LYS A 69 16.41 0.12 6.05
CA LYS A 69 16.25 1.51 6.51
C LYS A 69 14.89 1.73 7.16
N LEU A 70 13.84 1.11 6.61
CA LEU A 70 12.47 1.24 7.11
C LEU A 70 12.20 0.34 8.32
N GLN A 71 12.82 -0.85 8.36
CA GLN A 71 12.65 -1.81 9.47
C GLN A 71 12.88 -1.18 10.85
N HIS A 72 13.89 -0.32 10.99
CA HIS A 72 14.16 0.35 12.27
C HIS A 72 12.98 1.25 12.70
N HIS A 73 12.45 2.04 11.76
CA HIS A 73 11.32 2.93 12.01
C HIS A 73 10.02 2.17 12.27
N THR A 74 9.72 1.16 11.46
CA THR A 74 8.53 0.31 11.62
C THR A 74 8.57 -0.44 12.95
N LYS A 75 9.73 -0.96 13.35
CA LYS A 75 9.89 -1.61 14.67
C LYS A 75 9.65 -0.64 15.83
N ALA A 76 10.19 0.58 15.76
CA ALA A 76 9.96 1.59 16.78
C ALA A 76 8.48 1.99 16.88
N MET A 77 7.80 2.10 15.73
CA MET A 77 6.36 2.36 15.64
C MET A 77 5.55 1.24 16.32
N LEU A 78 5.84 -0.03 16.01
CA LEU A 78 5.19 -1.18 16.63
C LEU A 78 5.40 -1.20 18.15
N ILE A 79 6.64 -1.01 18.63
CA ILE A 79 6.95 -0.96 20.07
C ILE A 79 6.09 0.10 20.78
N ASN A 80 5.95 1.28 20.18
CA ASN A 80 5.15 2.36 20.77
C ASN A 80 3.65 2.02 20.82
N ILE A 81 3.12 1.33 19.81
CA ILE A 81 1.72 0.85 19.83
C ILE A 81 1.52 -0.12 21.00
N TYR A 82 2.37 -1.14 21.10
CA TYR A 82 2.26 -2.14 22.18
C TYR A 82 2.47 -1.54 23.58
N LYS A 83 3.40 -0.60 23.74
CA LYS A 83 3.58 0.13 25.01
C LYS A 83 2.31 0.86 25.45
N LYS A 84 1.67 1.60 24.54
CA LYS A 84 0.43 2.33 24.84
C LYS A 84 -0.70 1.38 25.26
N ILE A 85 -0.79 0.21 24.64
CA ILE A 85 -1.78 -0.81 25.00
C ILE A 85 -1.53 -1.33 26.42
N ILE A 86 -0.29 -1.66 26.74
CA ILE A 86 0.09 -2.13 28.09
C ILE A 86 -0.20 -1.07 29.14
N GLU A 87 0.11 0.20 28.88
CA GLU A 87 -0.19 1.31 29.79
C GLU A 87 -1.69 1.47 30.03
N LYS A 88 -2.51 1.35 28.98
CA LYS A 88 -3.97 1.39 29.06
C LYS A 88 -4.52 0.23 29.89
N ILE A 89 -3.95 -0.97 29.76
CA ILE A 89 -4.37 -2.13 30.56
C ILE A 89 -4.01 -1.91 32.04
N LYS A 90 -2.80 -1.41 32.33
CA LYS A 90 -2.37 -1.13 33.71
C LYS A 90 -3.24 -0.06 34.38
N SER A 91 -3.60 1.00 33.67
CA SER A 91 -4.47 2.04 34.22
C SER A 91 -5.87 1.52 34.52
N PHE A 92 -6.40 0.63 33.67
CA PHE A 92 -7.69 -0.01 33.89
C PHE A 92 -7.69 -0.92 35.13
N ILE A 93 -6.64 -1.74 35.31
CA ILE A 93 -6.49 -2.60 36.51
C ILE A 93 -6.39 -1.76 37.79
N LYS A 94 -5.73 -0.60 37.74
CA LYS A 94 -5.60 0.31 38.89
C LYS A 94 -6.92 1.00 39.25
N LEU A 95 -7.88 1.10 38.34
CA LEU A 95 -9.18 1.72 38.57
C LEU A 95 -10.19 0.78 39.25
N ILE A 96 -9.97 -0.53 39.15
CA ILE A 96 -10.86 -1.58 39.67
C ILE A 96 -10.43 -2.06 41.07
N ARG A 97 -9.21 -1.72 41.50
CA ARG A 97 -8.69 -1.94 42.86
C ARG A 97 -8.90 -0.70 43.71
#